data_AF-A0A6L9Q8I8-F1
#
_entry.id   AF-A0A6L9Q8I8-F1
#
_cell.length_a   1.000
_cell.length_b   1.000
_cell.length_c   1.000
_cell.angle_alpha   90.00
_cell.angle_beta   90.00
_cell.angle_gamma   90.00
#
_symmetry.space_group_name_H-M   'P 1'
#
loop_
_entity.id
_entity.type
_entity.pdbx_description
1 polymer ?
#
loop_
_entity_poly.entity_id
_entity_poly.type
_entity_poly.pdbx_seq_one_letter_code
_entity_poly.pdbx_strand_id
1 'polypeptide(L)'
;MDDAPFTEDLDLEGANSREELALVLRQLQILADRPSLRDLERWAFKQGRTLAKSTVADMLSGKRLPTRAALLTFVEACGVPADQLAPWKRTWGRIALAEDGRPSPTAELAEARRQAEQEGRTQAADILAEAHSRTQALIRAALNGAVALGEAAHEQHRQAEAACEQARARSKELIEQAERDAAALVESAKDQRREAERLCEQARGYGQELIKQAEKDAAARLQEAEQHAAELISRELSRARQDAKKIVADAVQQARRVSQPSQAAPSLPPPPFPMSTCIGMPLDRRLMYGTEVPSIRAAWDAMLKHEADATGQSASGAG
;
A
#
# COMPACT_ATOMS: atom_id res chain seq x y z
N MET A 1 53.12 -74.40 83.26
CA MET A 1 51.65 -74.51 83.30
C MET A 1 51.23 -74.62 81.85
N ASP A 2 51.05 -75.86 81.42
CA ASP A 2 50.59 -76.24 80.08
C ASP A 2 49.08 -76.55 80.15
N ASP A 3 48.27 -75.56 80.49
CA ASP A 3 46.82 -75.67 80.35
C ASP A 3 46.47 -75.19 78.94
N ALA A 4 46.57 -76.09 77.96
CA ALA A 4 46.05 -75.84 76.63
C ALA A 4 44.53 -75.64 76.74
N PRO A 5 43.96 -74.58 76.15
CA PRO A 5 42.52 -74.34 76.19
C PRO A 5 41.79 -75.52 75.53
N PHE A 6 40.88 -76.17 76.28
CA PHE A 6 40.07 -77.27 75.77
C PHE A 6 39.20 -76.78 74.61
N THR A 7 39.49 -77.23 73.40
CA THR A 7 38.75 -76.88 72.18
C THR A 7 37.53 -77.76 71.93
N GLU A 8 37.28 -78.75 72.80
CA GLU A 8 36.20 -79.74 72.65
C GLU A 8 34.79 -79.13 72.75
N ASP A 9 34.64 -77.95 73.36
CA ASP A 9 33.35 -77.25 73.50
C ASP A 9 32.97 -76.37 72.28
N LEU A 10 33.83 -76.24 71.26
CA LEU A 10 33.53 -75.43 70.07
C LEU A 10 32.85 -76.28 68.98
N ASP A 11 31.59 -75.95 68.65
CA ASP A 11 30.84 -76.59 67.57
C ASP A 11 31.35 -76.17 66.18
N LEU A 12 32.46 -76.79 65.75
CA LEU A 12 33.05 -76.60 64.43
C LEU A 12 32.27 -77.33 63.32
N GLU A 13 31.48 -78.35 63.68
CA GLU A 13 30.72 -79.14 62.72
C GLU A 13 29.44 -78.43 62.28
N GLY A 14 28.81 -77.65 63.18
CA GLY A 14 27.65 -76.82 62.92
C GLY A 14 27.92 -75.56 62.08
N ALA A 15 29.17 -75.08 62.00
CA ALA A 15 29.51 -73.89 61.22
C ALA A 15 29.54 -74.19 59.70
N ASN A 16 28.52 -73.72 58.99
CA ASN A 16 28.30 -73.92 57.55
C ASN A 16 28.33 -72.63 56.73
N SER A 17 28.33 -71.46 57.38
CA SER A 17 28.50 -70.14 56.74
C SER A 17 29.72 -69.38 57.26
N ARG A 18 30.15 -68.35 56.53
CA ARG A 18 31.26 -67.48 56.97
C ARG A 18 30.90 -66.71 58.24
N GLU A 19 29.63 -66.34 58.43
CA GLU A 19 29.15 -65.63 59.61
C GLU A 19 29.19 -66.54 60.85
N GLU A 20 28.82 -67.82 60.69
CA GLU A 20 28.94 -68.84 61.74
C GLU A 20 30.41 -69.14 62.08
N LEU A 21 31.29 -69.26 61.08
CA LEU A 21 32.72 -69.40 61.32
C LEU A 21 33.29 -68.19 62.09
N ALA A 22 32.85 -66.97 61.77
CA ALA A 22 33.26 -65.77 62.50
C ALA A 22 32.76 -65.79 63.95
N LEU A 23 31.57 -66.32 64.23
CA LEU A 23 31.08 -66.53 65.60
C LEU A 23 31.97 -67.51 66.37
N VAL A 24 32.30 -68.65 65.78
CA VAL A 24 33.16 -69.67 66.41
C VAL A 24 34.58 -69.11 66.65
N LEU A 25 35.12 -68.30 65.73
CA LEU A 25 36.42 -67.65 65.92
C LEU A 25 36.41 -66.60 67.03
N ARG A 26 35.30 -65.85 67.19
CA ARG A 26 35.14 -64.93 68.34
C ARG A 26 35.06 -65.68 69.66
N GLN A 27 34.37 -66.82 69.69
CA GLN A 27 34.31 -67.67 70.87
C GLN A 27 35.71 -68.20 71.22
N LEU A 28 36.46 -68.71 70.24
CA LEU A 28 37.85 -69.14 70.43
C LEU A 28 38.72 -68.00 70.98
N GLN A 29 38.57 -66.78 70.45
CA GLN A 29 39.32 -65.62 70.95
C GLN A 29 38.99 -65.30 72.42
N ILE A 30 37.73 -65.47 72.83
CA ILE A 30 37.30 -65.25 74.21
C ILE A 30 37.89 -66.31 75.14
N LEU A 31 37.91 -67.58 74.72
CA LEU A 31 38.50 -68.69 75.48
C LEU A 31 40.03 -68.55 75.64
N ALA A 32 40.69 -67.87 74.69
CA ALA A 32 42.12 -67.59 74.74
C ALA A 32 42.49 -66.30 75.51
N ASP A 33 41.65 -65.84 76.45
CA ASP A 33 41.82 -64.59 77.21
C ASP A 33 41.86 -63.31 76.36
N ARG A 34 41.18 -63.31 75.20
CA ARG A 34 41.01 -62.15 74.32
C ARG A 34 42.33 -61.48 73.91
N PRO A 35 43.23 -62.20 73.20
CA PRO A 35 44.46 -61.62 72.69
C PRO A 35 44.12 -60.42 71.80
N SER A 36 44.77 -59.29 72.02
CA SER A 36 44.53 -58.10 71.21
C SER A 36 44.96 -58.35 69.77
N LEU A 37 44.32 -57.69 68.80
CA LEU A 37 44.68 -57.86 67.39
C LEU A 37 46.17 -57.55 67.11
N ARG A 38 46.75 -56.64 67.89
CA ARG A 38 48.16 -56.26 67.81
C ARG A 38 49.08 -57.33 68.38
N ASP A 39 48.60 -58.13 69.33
CA ASP A 39 49.37 -59.24 69.91
C ASP A 39 49.32 -60.46 69.00
N LEU A 40 48.17 -60.72 68.36
CA LEU A 40 48.03 -61.74 67.32
C LEU A 40 48.93 -61.46 66.11
N GLU A 41 48.98 -60.22 65.63
CA GLU A 41 49.86 -59.81 64.53
C GLU A 41 51.34 -59.96 64.92
N ARG A 42 51.73 -59.52 66.13
CA ARG A 42 53.09 -59.69 66.65
C ARG A 42 53.46 -61.17 66.84
N TRP A 43 52.52 -62.00 67.29
CA TRP A 43 52.72 -63.43 67.44
C TRP A 43 52.94 -64.10 66.07
N ALA A 44 52.08 -63.81 65.09
CA ALA A 44 52.22 -64.35 63.74
C ALA A 44 53.57 -63.98 63.13
N PHE A 45 53.98 -62.72 63.28
CA PHE A 45 55.28 -62.24 62.81
C PHE A 45 56.46 -62.99 63.45
N LYS A 46 56.41 -63.24 64.77
CA LYS A 46 57.43 -64.03 65.48
C LYS A 46 57.52 -65.48 64.96
N GLN A 47 56.42 -66.03 64.47
CA GLN A 47 56.35 -67.37 63.86
C GLN A 47 56.68 -67.36 62.36
N GLY A 48 57.13 -66.23 61.79
CA GLY A 48 57.44 -66.10 60.36
C GLY A 48 56.21 -66.12 59.46
N ARG A 49 55.01 -65.90 60.00
CA ARG A 49 53.75 -65.84 59.27
C ARG A 49 53.20 -64.42 59.27
N THR A 50 52.33 -64.10 58.31
CA THR A 50 51.69 -62.79 58.21
C THR A 50 50.22 -62.87 58.58
N LEU A 51 49.81 -62.06 59.55
CA LEU A 51 48.41 -61.95 59.97
C LEU A 51 48.10 -60.47 60.25
N ALA A 52 47.72 -59.74 59.19
CA ALA A 52 47.44 -58.31 59.28
C ALA A 52 46.22 -58.04 60.16
N LYS A 53 46.30 -56.99 60.98
CA LYS A 53 45.20 -56.56 61.88
C LYS A 53 43.84 -56.42 61.17
N SER A 54 43.81 -55.84 59.97
CA SER A 54 42.58 -55.66 59.19
C SER A 54 41.98 -57.00 58.77
N THR A 55 42.80 -57.94 58.32
CA THR A 55 42.37 -59.29 57.95
C THR A 55 41.74 -60.02 59.14
N VAL A 56 42.30 -59.89 60.34
CA VAL A 56 41.71 -60.48 61.55
C VAL A 56 40.39 -59.82 61.91
N ALA A 57 40.30 -58.50 61.83
CA ALA A 57 39.05 -57.78 62.08
C ALA A 57 37.96 -58.16 61.06
N ASP A 58 38.30 -58.30 59.78
CA ASP A 58 37.35 -58.69 58.72
C ASP A 58 36.89 -60.14 58.87
N MET A 59 37.80 -61.04 59.23
CA MET A 59 37.51 -62.44 59.57
C MET A 59 36.56 -62.55 60.77
N LEU A 60 36.87 -61.87 61.88
CA LEU A 60 36.07 -61.92 63.10
C LEU A 60 34.72 -61.22 62.97
N SER A 61 34.58 -60.30 62.01
CA SER A 61 33.29 -59.67 61.70
C SER A 61 32.47 -60.44 60.68
N GLY A 62 33.03 -61.48 60.05
CA GLY A 62 32.38 -62.26 58.99
C GLY A 62 32.27 -61.49 57.66
N LYS A 63 32.90 -60.31 57.55
CA LYS A 63 32.88 -59.49 56.32
C LYS A 63 33.56 -60.20 55.14
N ARG A 64 34.58 -61.00 55.43
CA ARG A 64 35.35 -61.74 54.43
C ARG A 64 35.73 -63.11 54.98
N LEU A 65 35.59 -64.15 54.14
CA LEU A 65 36.13 -65.47 54.46
C LEU A 65 37.67 -65.37 54.52
N PRO A 66 38.32 -65.71 55.65
CA PRO A 66 39.77 -65.66 55.75
C PRO A 66 40.41 -66.64 54.77
N THR A 67 41.67 -66.40 54.38
CA THR A 67 42.45 -67.44 53.69
C THR A 67 42.72 -68.59 54.65
N ARG A 68 42.85 -69.82 54.13
CA ARG A 68 43.13 -71.00 54.95
C ARG A 68 44.35 -70.79 55.85
N ALA A 69 45.41 -70.18 55.34
CA ALA A 69 46.63 -69.90 56.10
C ALA A 69 46.40 -68.87 57.23
N ALA A 70 45.62 -67.82 56.97
CA ALA A 70 45.29 -66.81 57.98
C ALA A 70 44.42 -67.39 59.11
N LEU A 71 43.42 -68.21 58.75
CA LEU A 71 42.59 -68.92 59.72
C LEU A 71 43.43 -69.79 60.65
N LEU A 72 44.28 -70.66 60.09
CA LEU A 72 45.08 -71.58 60.88
C LEU A 72 46.11 -70.84 61.75
N THR A 73 46.71 -69.78 61.22
CA THR A 73 47.63 -68.92 61.98
C THR A 73 46.93 -68.25 63.16
N PHE A 74 45.69 -67.79 62.98
CA PHE A 74 44.90 -67.22 64.07
C PHE A 74 44.52 -68.25 65.13
N VAL A 75 44.12 -69.46 64.71
CA VAL A 75 43.74 -70.56 65.61
C VAL A 75 44.94 -71.02 66.46
N GLU A 76 46.12 -71.17 65.84
CA GLU A 76 47.37 -71.45 66.56
C GLU A 76 47.77 -70.31 67.51
N ALA A 77 47.57 -69.05 67.12
CA ALA A 77 47.85 -67.88 67.97
C ALA A 77 46.95 -67.83 69.21
N CYS A 78 45.77 -68.44 69.16
CA CYS A 78 44.85 -68.60 70.28
C CYS A 78 45.18 -69.82 71.17
N GLY A 79 46.31 -70.50 70.91
CA GLY A 79 46.79 -71.60 71.74
C GLY A 79 46.32 -72.99 71.34
N VAL A 80 45.65 -73.14 70.19
CA VAL A 80 45.23 -74.46 69.69
C VAL A 80 46.44 -75.19 69.09
N PRO A 81 46.76 -76.41 69.54
CA PRO A 81 47.93 -77.14 69.05
C PRO A 81 47.71 -77.66 67.63
N ALA A 82 48.83 -77.91 66.92
CA ALA A 82 48.82 -78.21 65.49
C ALA A 82 48.06 -79.50 65.12
N ASP A 83 48.02 -80.47 66.04
CA ASP A 83 47.28 -81.73 65.94
C ASP A 83 45.76 -81.53 65.97
N GLN A 84 45.27 -80.47 66.63
CA GLN A 84 43.84 -80.12 66.71
C GLN A 84 43.37 -79.19 65.57
N LEU A 85 44.21 -78.89 64.57
CA LEU A 85 43.83 -78.01 63.44
C LEU A 85 43.03 -78.73 62.34
N ALA A 86 42.92 -80.06 62.37
CA ALA A 86 42.24 -80.82 61.30
C ALA A 86 40.73 -80.50 61.18
N PRO A 87 39.95 -80.37 62.28
CA PRO A 87 38.56 -79.91 62.23
C PRO A 87 38.43 -78.52 61.59
N TRP A 88 39.24 -77.55 62.02
CA TRP A 88 39.26 -76.18 61.46
C TRP A 88 39.52 -76.15 59.94
N LYS A 89 40.46 -76.99 59.47
CA LYS A 89 40.75 -77.15 58.04
C LYS A 89 39.54 -77.67 57.25
N ARG A 90 38.79 -78.61 57.82
CA ARG A 90 37.60 -79.22 57.19
C ARG A 90 36.44 -78.23 57.14
N THR A 91 36.14 -77.57 58.25
CA THR A 91 35.08 -76.54 58.34
C THR A 91 35.33 -75.40 57.35
N TRP A 92 36.57 -74.88 57.28
CA TRP A 92 36.92 -73.86 56.30
C TRP A 92 36.75 -74.32 54.85
N GLY A 93 37.19 -75.54 54.54
CA GLY A 93 37.06 -76.10 53.19
C GLY A 93 35.61 -76.21 52.73
N ARG A 94 34.71 -76.63 53.62
CA ARG A 94 33.26 -76.69 53.35
C ARG A 94 32.66 -75.31 53.07
N ILE A 95 33.01 -74.31 53.88
CA ILE A 95 32.51 -72.94 53.71
C ILE A 95 33.08 -72.28 52.45
N ALA A 96 34.37 -72.50 52.15
CA ALA A 96 34.99 -71.96 50.94
C ALA A 96 34.32 -72.50 49.67
N LEU A 97 34.02 -73.81 49.62
CA LEU A 97 33.30 -74.40 48.50
C LEU A 97 31.86 -73.87 48.36
N ALA A 98 31.20 -73.56 49.48
CA ALA A 98 29.86 -72.97 49.45
C ALA A 98 29.86 -71.51 48.97
N GLU A 99 30.88 -70.72 49.33
CA GLU A 99 31.02 -69.33 48.88
C GLU A 99 31.51 -69.22 47.42
N ASP A 100 32.35 -70.14 46.95
CA ASP A 100 32.81 -70.18 45.54
C ASP A 100 31.66 -70.46 44.55
N GLY A 101 30.56 -71.07 45.01
CA GLY A 101 29.36 -71.32 44.21
C GLY A 101 28.38 -70.13 44.16
N ARG A 102 28.61 -69.05 44.91
CA ARG A 102 27.70 -67.90 44.95
C ARG A 102 28.03 -66.94 43.80
N PRO A 103 27.08 -66.65 42.89
CA PRO A 103 27.31 -65.65 41.86
C PRO A 103 27.66 -64.32 42.51
N SER A 104 28.80 -63.74 42.13
CA SER A 104 29.26 -62.48 42.69
C SER A 104 28.22 -61.38 42.39
N PRO A 105 27.82 -60.55 43.38
CA PRO A 105 26.92 -59.41 43.16
C PRO A 105 27.37 -58.48 42.03
N THR A 106 28.66 -58.49 41.68
CA THR A 106 29.21 -57.72 40.56
C THR A 106 28.75 -58.20 39.18
N ALA A 107 28.42 -59.48 39.02
CA ALA A 107 27.93 -60.03 37.75
C ALA A 107 26.50 -59.56 37.44
N GLU A 108 25.61 -59.62 38.43
CA GLU A 108 24.23 -59.13 38.33
C GLU A 108 24.20 -57.62 38.05
N LEU A 109 25.03 -56.83 38.74
CA LEU A 109 25.19 -55.40 38.48
C LEU A 109 25.71 -55.11 37.06
N ALA A 110 26.63 -55.92 36.53
CA ALA A 110 27.15 -55.76 35.17
C ALA A 110 26.09 -56.10 34.11
N GLU A 111 25.24 -57.10 34.35
CA GLU A 111 24.12 -57.44 33.49
C GLU A 111 23.03 -56.36 33.50
N ALA A 112 22.64 -55.89 34.69
CA ALA A 112 21.69 -54.79 34.84
C ALA A 112 22.18 -53.52 34.13
N ARG A 113 23.48 -53.21 34.23
CA ARG A 113 24.06 -52.07 33.50
C ARG A 113 24.02 -52.26 31.99
N ARG A 114 24.32 -53.45 31.48
CA ARG A 114 24.23 -53.75 30.04
C ARG A 114 22.80 -53.64 29.52
N GLN A 115 21.82 -54.13 30.28
CA GLN A 115 20.41 -53.99 29.96
C GLN A 115 20.00 -52.51 29.93
N ALA A 116 20.33 -51.73 30.95
CA ALA A 116 20.03 -50.30 31.00
C ALA A 116 20.70 -49.52 29.86
N GLU A 117 21.94 -49.85 29.49
CA GLU A 117 22.62 -49.24 28.34
C GLU A 117 21.96 -49.62 27.01
N GLN A 118 21.48 -50.86 26.88
CA GLN A 118 20.79 -51.31 25.67
C GLN A 118 19.40 -50.68 25.54
N GLU A 119 18.64 -50.60 26.63
CA GLU A 119 17.35 -49.90 26.71
C GLU A 119 17.52 -48.41 26.40
N GLY A 120 18.56 -47.77 26.96
CA GLY A 120 18.89 -46.37 26.67
C GLY A 120 19.23 -46.15 25.20
N ARG A 121 19.96 -47.08 24.56
CA ARG A 121 20.26 -47.01 23.12
C ARG A 121 19.00 -47.15 22.26
N THR A 122 18.11 -48.09 22.59
CA THR A 122 16.85 -48.26 21.85
C THR A 122 15.97 -47.01 22.01
N GLN A 123 15.85 -46.47 23.23
CA GLN A 123 15.08 -45.27 23.48
C GLN A 123 15.66 -44.05 22.73
N ALA A 124 17.00 -43.92 22.68
CA ALA A 124 17.65 -42.85 21.92
C ALA A 124 17.41 -42.99 20.40
N ALA A 125 17.41 -44.22 19.88
CA ALA A 125 17.12 -44.47 18.47
C ALA A 125 15.67 -44.10 18.11
N ASP A 126 14.70 -44.44 18.98
CA ASP A 126 13.29 -44.10 18.79
C ASP A 126 13.07 -42.58 18.79
N ILE A 127 13.70 -41.86 19.72
CA ILE A 127 13.63 -40.38 19.79
C ILE A 127 14.19 -39.75 18.51
N LEU A 128 15.33 -40.25 18.00
CA LEU A 128 15.93 -39.73 16.77
C LEU A 128 15.05 -40.03 15.54
N ALA A 129 14.46 -41.22 15.46
CA ALA A 129 13.53 -41.58 14.39
C ALA A 129 12.29 -40.69 14.39
N GLU A 130 11.70 -40.44 15.55
CA GLU A 130 10.56 -39.53 15.70
C GLU A 130 10.92 -38.09 15.33
N ALA A 131 12.07 -37.58 15.81
CA ALA A 131 12.54 -36.25 15.47
C ALA A 131 12.79 -36.08 13.96
N HIS A 132 13.34 -37.12 13.31
CA HIS A 132 13.55 -37.12 11.87
C HIS A 132 12.22 -37.10 11.10
N SER A 133 11.26 -37.94 11.49
CA SER A 133 9.92 -37.96 10.89
C SER A 133 9.21 -36.61 11.03
N ARG A 134 9.27 -35.98 12.21
CA ARG A 134 8.71 -34.65 12.44
C ARG A 134 9.39 -33.59 11.55
N THR A 135 10.72 -33.64 11.42
CA THR A 135 11.47 -32.72 10.57
C THR A 135 11.11 -32.89 9.09
N GLN A 136 11.02 -34.13 8.60
CA GLN A 136 10.59 -34.42 7.23
C GLN A 136 9.16 -33.93 6.96
N ALA A 137 8.24 -34.10 7.92
CA ALA A 137 6.87 -33.60 7.80
C ALA A 137 6.82 -32.07 7.68
N LEU A 138 7.63 -31.36 8.49
CA LEU A 138 7.74 -29.90 8.40
C LEU A 138 8.35 -29.43 7.08
N ILE A 139 9.41 -30.07 6.60
CA ILE A 139 10.01 -29.76 5.30
C ILE A 139 8.98 -29.94 4.19
N ARG A 140 8.24 -31.05 4.19
CA ARG A 140 7.20 -31.32 3.20
C ARG A 140 6.07 -30.29 3.25
N ALA A 141 5.62 -29.91 4.45
CA ALA A 141 4.61 -28.88 4.63
C ALA A 141 5.09 -27.52 4.11
N ALA A 142 6.34 -27.15 4.39
CA ALA A 142 6.94 -25.91 3.90
C ALA A 142 7.05 -25.89 2.36
N LEU A 143 7.48 -27.00 1.74
CA LEU A 143 7.56 -27.11 0.29
C LEU A 143 6.17 -27.02 -0.37
N ASN A 144 5.16 -27.70 0.18
CA ASN A 144 3.79 -27.59 -0.33
C ASN A 144 3.24 -26.17 -0.18
N GLY A 145 3.54 -25.49 0.94
CA GLY A 145 3.18 -24.09 1.14
C GLY A 145 3.85 -23.16 0.12
N ALA A 146 5.12 -23.38 -0.21
CA ALA A 146 5.84 -22.60 -1.22
C ALA A 146 5.25 -22.79 -2.63
N VAL A 147 4.87 -24.02 -3.00
CA VAL A 147 4.19 -24.30 -4.28
C VAL A 147 2.85 -23.58 -4.35
N ALA A 148 2.02 -23.68 -3.30
CA ALA A 148 0.72 -23.01 -3.25
C ALA A 148 0.84 -21.47 -3.34
N LEU A 149 1.85 -20.89 -2.68
CA LEU A 149 2.15 -19.45 -2.78
C LEU A 149 2.59 -19.06 -4.20
N GLY A 150 3.39 -19.90 -4.86
CA GLY A 150 3.80 -19.69 -6.25
C GLY A 150 2.63 -19.74 -7.23
N GLU A 151 1.75 -20.74 -7.10
CA GLU A 151 0.53 -20.86 -7.90
C GLU A 151 -0.41 -19.67 -7.70
N ALA A 152 -0.60 -19.23 -6.45
CA ALA A 152 -1.40 -18.03 -6.15
C ALA A 152 -0.80 -16.76 -6.75
N ALA A 153 0.53 -16.59 -6.70
CA ALA A 153 1.21 -15.46 -7.31
C ALA A 153 1.09 -15.45 -8.84
N HIS A 154 1.21 -16.62 -9.49
CA HIS A 154 1.00 -16.75 -10.93
C HIS A 154 -0.45 -16.46 -11.34
N GLU A 155 -1.42 -16.90 -10.54
CA GLU A 155 -2.83 -16.57 -10.78
C GLU A 155 -3.09 -15.07 -10.65
N GLN A 156 -2.57 -14.42 -9.60
CA GLN A 156 -2.66 -12.97 -9.45
C GLN A 156 -2.00 -12.22 -10.61
N HIS A 157 -0.86 -12.69 -11.09
CA HIS A 157 -0.19 -12.09 -12.26
C HIS A 157 -1.03 -12.21 -13.53
N ARG A 158 -1.59 -13.40 -13.81
CA ARG A 158 -2.51 -13.61 -14.96
C ARG A 158 -3.74 -12.72 -14.88
N GLN A 159 -4.32 -12.58 -13.69
CA GLN A 159 -5.46 -11.67 -13.48
C GLN A 159 -5.09 -10.21 -13.73
N ALA A 160 -3.90 -9.79 -13.29
CA ALA A 160 -3.39 -8.44 -13.54
C ALA A 160 -3.11 -8.20 -15.04
N GLU A 161 -2.55 -9.17 -15.76
CA GLU A 161 -2.35 -9.09 -17.21
C GLU A 161 -3.67 -8.98 -17.97
N ALA A 162 -4.66 -9.82 -17.62
CA ALA A 162 -6.00 -9.77 -18.22
C ALA A 162 -6.70 -8.42 -17.95
N ALA A 163 -6.57 -7.88 -16.73
CA ALA A 163 -7.11 -6.56 -16.39
C ALA A 163 -6.42 -5.44 -17.19
N CYS A 164 -5.10 -5.50 -17.38
CA CYS A 164 -4.35 -4.57 -18.21
C CYS A 164 -4.78 -4.64 -19.69
N GLU A 165 -5.01 -5.85 -20.22
CA GLU A 165 -5.49 -6.04 -21.59
C GLU A 165 -6.90 -5.47 -21.77
N GLN A 166 -7.81 -5.75 -20.83
CA GLN A 166 -9.16 -5.20 -20.83
C GLN A 166 -9.16 -3.67 -20.77
N ALA A 167 -8.29 -3.08 -19.93
CA ALA A 167 -8.15 -1.63 -19.83
C ALA A 167 -7.65 -1.01 -21.15
N ARG A 168 -6.70 -1.67 -21.84
CA ARG A 168 -6.22 -1.24 -23.16
C ARG A 168 -7.32 -1.32 -24.22
N ALA A 169 -8.09 -2.40 -24.24
CA ALA A 169 -9.23 -2.56 -25.16
C ALA A 169 -10.26 -1.44 -24.96
N ARG A 170 -10.64 -1.17 -23.70
CA ARG A 170 -11.58 -0.10 -23.36
C ARG A 170 -11.06 1.29 -23.73
N SER A 171 -9.76 1.53 -23.52
CA SER A 171 -9.13 2.79 -23.93
C SER A 171 -9.20 2.98 -25.46
N LYS A 172 -8.92 1.93 -26.22
CA LYS A 172 -9.03 1.95 -27.68
C LYS A 172 -10.45 2.25 -28.15
N GLU A 173 -11.46 1.59 -27.57
CA GLU A 173 -12.87 1.86 -27.88
C GLU A 173 -13.27 3.30 -27.58
N LEU A 174 -12.81 3.87 -26.45
CA LEU A 174 -13.07 5.26 -26.09
C LEU A 174 -12.42 6.25 -27.07
N ILE A 175 -11.20 5.96 -27.54
CA ILE A 175 -10.53 6.79 -28.55
C ILE A 175 -11.31 6.73 -29.88
N GLU A 176 -11.67 5.54 -30.34
CA GLU A 176 -12.45 5.37 -31.58
C GLU A 176 -13.85 6.02 -31.48
N GLN A 177 -14.45 6.03 -30.29
CA GLN A 177 -15.71 6.75 -30.04
C GLN A 177 -15.49 8.27 -30.09
N ALA A 178 -14.45 8.78 -29.41
CA ALA A 178 -14.13 10.20 -29.41
C ALA A 178 -13.80 10.73 -30.81
N GLU A 179 -13.10 9.94 -31.64
CA GLU A 179 -12.83 10.29 -33.04
C GLU A 179 -14.11 10.37 -33.88
N ARG A 180 -15.05 9.43 -33.68
CA ARG A 180 -16.37 9.45 -34.34
C ARG A 180 -17.18 10.68 -33.93
N ASP A 181 -17.21 11.00 -32.65
CA ASP A 181 -17.93 12.16 -32.12
C ASP A 181 -17.31 13.47 -32.62
N ALA A 182 -15.97 13.56 -32.66
CA ALA A 182 -15.27 14.71 -33.23
C ALA A 182 -15.57 14.89 -34.73
N ALA A 183 -15.58 13.79 -35.50
CA ALA A 183 -15.94 13.84 -36.92
C ALA A 183 -17.39 14.31 -37.14
N ALA A 184 -18.33 13.83 -36.32
CA ALA A 184 -19.72 14.26 -36.36
C ALA A 184 -19.89 15.76 -36.05
N LEU A 185 -19.16 16.28 -35.05
CA LEU A 185 -19.15 17.71 -34.72
C LEU A 185 -18.59 18.56 -35.86
N VAL A 186 -17.52 18.10 -36.52
CA VAL A 186 -16.94 18.79 -37.68
C VAL A 186 -17.92 18.85 -38.86
N GLU A 187 -18.61 17.76 -39.18
CA GLU A 187 -19.63 17.76 -40.23
C GLU A 187 -20.82 18.66 -39.87
N SER A 188 -21.31 18.60 -38.64
CA SER A 188 -22.36 19.52 -38.17
C SER A 188 -21.95 20.99 -38.29
N ALA A 189 -20.69 21.33 -37.97
CA ALA A 189 -20.19 22.70 -38.11
C ALA A 189 -20.08 23.13 -39.58
N LYS A 190 -19.71 22.22 -40.49
CA LYS A 190 -19.70 22.48 -41.93
C LYS A 190 -21.11 22.76 -42.46
N ASP A 191 -22.10 22.00 -42.01
CA ASP A 191 -23.49 22.20 -42.42
C ASP A 191 -24.06 23.52 -41.90
N GLN A 192 -23.79 23.87 -40.63
CA GLN A 192 -24.12 25.19 -40.08
C GLN A 192 -23.46 26.33 -40.86
N ARG A 193 -22.20 26.15 -41.27
CA ARG A 193 -21.49 27.13 -42.09
C ARG A 193 -22.15 27.28 -43.48
N ARG A 194 -22.50 26.18 -44.14
CA ARG A 194 -23.20 26.20 -45.45
C ARG A 194 -24.55 26.88 -45.34
N GLU A 195 -25.29 26.62 -44.27
CA GLU A 195 -26.57 27.27 -44.00
C GLU A 195 -26.40 28.78 -43.77
N ALA A 196 -25.40 29.18 -42.97
CA ALA A 196 -25.06 30.58 -42.77
C ALA A 196 -24.65 31.28 -44.09
N GLU A 197 -23.84 30.64 -44.93
CA GLU A 197 -23.45 31.14 -46.25
C GLU A 197 -24.69 31.33 -47.15
N ARG A 198 -25.61 30.37 -47.17
CA ARG A 198 -26.87 30.47 -47.90
C ARG A 198 -27.74 31.64 -47.39
N LEU A 199 -27.87 31.81 -46.08
CA LEU A 199 -28.64 32.92 -45.49
C LEU A 199 -28.02 34.28 -45.85
N CYS A 200 -26.68 34.39 -45.83
CA CYS A 200 -25.96 35.59 -46.26
C CYS A 200 -26.20 35.89 -47.76
N GLU A 201 -26.21 34.87 -48.61
CA GLU A 201 -26.50 35.05 -50.04
C GLU A 201 -27.95 35.48 -50.28
N GLN A 202 -28.91 34.89 -49.57
CA GLN A 202 -30.31 35.31 -49.62
C GLN A 202 -30.50 36.76 -49.17
N ALA A 203 -29.88 37.14 -48.05
CA ALA A 203 -29.92 38.51 -47.53
C ALA A 203 -29.30 39.51 -48.52
N ARG A 204 -28.20 39.14 -49.19
CA ARG A 204 -27.59 39.95 -50.26
C ARG A 204 -28.53 40.12 -51.44
N GLY A 205 -29.17 39.04 -51.90
CA GLY A 205 -30.17 39.09 -52.97
C GLY A 205 -31.34 40.02 -52.63
N TYR A 206 -31.89 39.89 -51.42
CA TYR A 206 -32.94 40.78 -50.93
C TYR A 206 -32.49 42.25 -50.88
N GLY A 207 -31.28 42.50 -50.38
CA GLY A 207 -30.70 43.84 -50.35
C GLY A 207 -30.54 44.46 -51.75
N GLN A 208 -30.10 43.68 -52.74
CA GLN A 208 -29.99 44.14 -54.13
C GLN A 208 -31.34 44.49 -54.75
N GLU A 209 -32.38 43.68 -54.49
CA GLU A 209 -33.74 43.99 -54.97
C GLU A 209 -34.31 45.25 -54.31
N LEU A 210 -34.07 45.45 -53.01
CA LEU A 210 -34.43 46.71 -52.34
C LEU A 210 -33.72 47.93 -52.95
N ILE A 211 -32.43 47.82 -53.28
CA ILE A 211 -31.68 48.88 -53.94
C ILE A 211 -32.27 49.19 -55.31
N LYS A 212 -32.51 48.18 -56.16
CA LYS A 212 -33.15 48.36 -57.47
C LYS A 212 -34.52 49.01 -57.37
N GLN A 213 -35.32 48.60 -56.39
CA GLN A 213 -36.64 49.17 -56.16
C GLN A 213 -36.52 50.65 -55.74
N ALA A 214 -35.60 50.97 -54.83
CA ALA A 214 -35.34 52.35 -54.43
C ALA A 214 -34.82 53.22 -55.59
N GLU A 215 -33.95 52.69 -56.46
CA GLU A 215 -33.49 53.38 -57.67
C GLU A 215 -34.64 53.65 -58.64
N LYS A 216 -35.51 52.66 -58.86
CA LYS A 216 -36.71 52.80 -59.70
C LYS A 216 -37.66 53.86 -59.14
N ASP A 217 -37.92 53.83 -57.83
CA ASP A 217 -38.79 54.79 -57.17
C ASP A 217 -38.19 56.20 -57.18
N ALA A 218 -36.86 56.32 -57.02
CA ALA A 218 -36.15 57.59 -57.14
C ALA A 218 -36.22 58.16 -58.57
N ALA A 219 -36.04 57.32 -59.59
CA ALA A 219 -36.17 57.72 -61.00
C ALA A 219 -37.59 58.17 -61.33
N ALA A 220 -38.61 57.45 -60.82
CA ALA A 220 -40.01 57.84 -60.98
C ALA A 220 -40.29 59.21 -60.35
N ARG A 221 -39.82 59.45 -59.12
CA ARG A 221 -39.95 60.75 -58.45
C ARG A 221 -39.23 61.87 -59.18
N LEU A 222 -38.05 61.60 -59.75
CA LEU A 222 -37.31 62.58 -60.55
C LEU A 222 -38.10 62.96 -61.81
N GLN A 223 -38.66 61.97 -62.51
CA GLN A 223 -39.50 62.19 -63.69
C GLN A 223 -40.78 62.97 -63.35
N GLU A 224 -41.46 62.64 -62.25
CA GLU A 224 -42.61 63.41 -61.75
C GLU A 224 -42.23 64.87 -61.45
N ALA A 225 -41.07 65.09 -60.82
CA ALA A 225 -40.57 66.43 -60.52
C ALA A 225 -40.24 67.22 -61.80
N GLU A 226 -39.64 66.58 -62.82
CA GLU A 226 -39.37 67.20 -64.12
C GLU A 226 -40.65 67.57 -64.86
N GLN A 227 -41.66 66.69 -64.86
CA GLN A 227 -42.98 66.97 -65.45
C GLN A 227 -43.65 68.16 -64.74
N HIS A 228 -43.67 68.16 -63.41
CA HIS A 228 -44.22 69.25 -62.62
C HIS A 228 -43.47 70.57 -62.88
N ALA A 229 -42.14 70.54 -62.99
CA ALA A 229 -41.34 71.71 -63.34
C ALA A 229 -41.68 72.23 -64.75
N ALA A 230 -41.83 71.35 -65.74
CA ALA A 230 -42.21 71.70 -67.11
C ALA A 230 -43.63 72.30 -67.18
N GLU A 231 -44.57 71.78 -66.40
CA GLU A 231 -45.91 72.34 -66.25
C GLU A 231 -45.89 73.75 -65.65
N LEU A 232 -45.10 73.96 -64.58
CA LEU A 232 -44.92 75.27 -63.97
C LEU A 232 -44.32 76.28 -64.95
N ILE A 233 -43.26 75.89 -65.68
CA ILE A 233 -42.64 76.73 -66.71
C ILE A 233 -43.67 77.10 -67.80
N SER A 234 -44.45 76.12 -68.27
CA SER A 234 -45.49 76.34 -69.29
C SER A 234 -46.59 77.28 -68.78
N ARG A 235 -46.98 77.14 -67.51
CA ARG A 235 -47.97 78.00 -66.84
C ARG A 235 -47.45 79.44 -66.72
N GLU A 236 -46.22 79.62 -66.28
CA GLU A 236 -45.60 80.95 -66.14
C GLU A 236 -45.35 81.62 -67.50
N LEU A 237 -44.89 80.87 -68.51
CA LEU A 237 -44.77 81.39 -69.87
C LEU A 237 -46.13 81.82 -70.44
N SER A 238 -47.20 81.07 -70.14
CA SER A 238 -48.56 81.42 -70.55
C SER A 238 -49.05 82.68 -69.84
N ARG A 239 -48.80 82.81 -68.53
CA ARG A 239 -49.08 84.03 -67.75
C ARG A 239 -48.31 85.22 -68.33
N ALA A 240 -47.00 85.11 -68.49
CA ALA A 240 -46.15 86.16 -69.06
C ALA A 240 -46.60 86.57 -70.47
N ARG A 241 -47.01 85.62 -71.33
CA ARG A 241 -47.58 85.93 -72.65
C ARG A 241 -48.91 86.67 -72.56
N GLN A 242 -49.79 86.29 -71.63
CA GLN A 242 -51.05 86.99 -71.40
C GLN A 242 -50.81 88.41 -70.87
N ASP A 243 -49.88 88.58 -69.94
CA ASP A 243 -49.50 89.87 -69.40
C ASP A 243 -48.86 90.75 -70.47
N ALA A 244 -47.96 90.22 -71.29
CA ALA A 244 -47.40 90.93 -72.44
C ALA A 244 -48.49 91.35 -73.44
N LYS A 245 -49.48 90.49 -73.72
CA LYS A 245 -50.64 90.85 -74.55
C LYS A 245 -51.47 91.97 -73.94
N LYS A 246 -51.71 91.94 -72.62
CA LYS A 246 -52.41 93.01 -71.90
C LYS A 246 -51.63 94.31 -71.98
N ILE A 247 -50.33 94.30 -71.68
CA ILE A 247 -49.46 95.49 -71.78
C ILE A 247 -49.49 96.07 -73.20
N VAL A 248 -49.39 95.24 -74.24
CA VAL A 248 -49.48 95.70 -75.64
C VAL A 248 -50.88 96.28 -75.93
N ALA A 249 -51.96 95.64 -75.48
CA ALA A 249 -53.32 96.14 -75.66
C ALA A 249 -53.53 97.48 -74.93
N ASP A 250 -53.05 97.61 -73.70
CA ASP A 250 -53.09 98.82 -72.89
C ASP A 250 -52.26 99.93 -73.55
N ALA A 251 -51.06 99.62 -74.04
CA ALA A 251 -50.22 100.57 -74.78
C ALA A 251 -50.88 101.03 -76.09
N VAL A 252 -51.55 100.13 -76.82
CA VAL A 252 -52.33 100.49 -78.02
C VAL A 252 -53.53 101.35 -77.65
N GLN A 253 -54.24 101.04 -76.56
CA GLN A 253 -55.33 101.90 -76.06
C GLN A 253 -54.80 103.27 -75.63
N GLN A 254 -53.66 103.33 -74.96
CA GLN A 254 -53.03 104.57 -74.52
C GLN A 254 -52.54 105.39 -75.72
N ALA A 255 -51.92 104.77 -76.73
CA ALA A 255 -51.59 105.43 -77.99
C ALA A 255 -52.83 105.97 -78.70
N ARG A 256 -53.95 105.23 -78.69
CA ARG A 256 -55.25 105.74 -79.18
C ARG A 256 -55.77 106.92 -78.37
N ARG A 257 -55.60 106.92 -77.04
CA ARG A 257 -55.93 108.09 -76.19
C ARG A 257 -55.05 109.30 -76.53
N VAL A 258 -53.77 109.09 -76.83
CA VAL A 258 -52.83 110.16 -77.22
C VAL A 258 -53.10 110.69 -78.65
N SER A 259 -53.62 109.85 -79.56
CA SER A 259 -54.04 110.25 -80.91
C SER A 259 -55.43 110.89 -80.99
N GLN A 260 -56.19 110.95 -79.90
CA GLN A 260 -57.34 111.86 -79.82
C GLN A 260 -56.83 113.27 -79.51
N PRO A 261 -57.29 114.33 -80.21
CA PRO A 261 -56.94 115.71 -79.91
C PRO A 261 -57.63 116.14 -78.60
N SER A 262 -57.07 115.72 -77.47
CA SER A 262 -57.47 116.24 -76.16
C SER A 262 -56.70 117.53 -75.92
N GLN A 263 -57.46 118.62 -76.05
CA GLN A 263 -57.15 119.94 -75.55
C GLN A 263 -56.63 119.90 -74.09
N ALA A 264 -55.80 120.89 -73.79
CA ALA A 264 -55.43 121.40 -72.47
C ALA A 264 -54.37 120.63 -71.65
N ALA A 265 -53.18 121.25 -71.61
CA ALA A 265 -52.23 121.22 -70.50
C ALA A 265 -52.92 121.65 -69.18
N PRO A 266 -52.42 121.28 -67.98
CA PRO A 266 -51.32 122.06 -67.41
C PRO A 266 -50.38 121.35 -66.40
N SER A 267 -49.21 121.98 -66.23
CA SER A 267 -48.43 122.22 -65.01
C SER A 267 -48.10 121.09 -64.02
N LEU A 268 -46.79 120.75 -63.99
CA LEU A 268 -46.03 120.27 -62.83
C LEU A 268 -46.33 121.05 -61.53
N PRO A 269 -46.24 120.36 -60.38
CA PRO A 269 -45.16 120.68 -59.44
C PRO A 269 -44.53 119.44 -58.73
N PRO A 270 -43.29 119.55 -58.21
CA PRO A 270 -42.62 118.57 -57.33
C PRO A 270 -42.93 118.88 -55.84
N PRO A 271 -42.26 118.34 -54.79
CA PRO A 271 -41.49 117.11 -54.51
C PRO A 271 -42.26 116.33 -53.36
N PRO A 272 -41.71 115.69 -52.28
CA PRO A 272 -40.36 115.25 -51.90
C PRO A 272 -40.26 113.79 -51.37
N PHE A 273 -39.02 113.38 -51.15
CA PHE A 273 -38.58 112.24 -50.34
C PHE A 273 -39.36 112.08 -49.01
N PRO A 274 -39.47 110.83 -48.54
CA PRO A 274 -39.10 110.58 -47.15
C PRO A 274 -38.08 109.45 -47.00
N MET A 275 -37.08 109.74 -46.17
CA MET A 275 -36.26 108.77 -45.48
C MET A 275 -37.09 107.99 -44.45
N SER A 276 -36.59 106.79 -44.13
CA SER A 276 -36.66 106.15 -42.82
C SER A 276 -37.98 105.47 -42.43
N THR A 277 -37.94 104.14 -42.33
CA THR A 277 -38.24 103.49 -41.04
C THR A 277 -37.56 102.13 -40.93
N CYS A 278 -36.85 101.99 -39.81
CA CYS A 278 -36.27 100.78 -39.27
C CYS A 278 -37.35 99.82 -38.75
N ILE A 279 -37.17 98.52 -38.97
CA ILE A 279 -37.65 97.37 -38.15
C ILE A 279 -36.65 96.24 -38.48
N GLY A 280 -36.01 95.47 -37.61
CA GLY A 280 -36.07 95.23 -36.17
C GLY A 280 -35.22 93.95 -35.93
N MET A 281 -34.31 94.05 -34.94
CA MET A 281 -33.64 93.03 -34.11
C MET A 281 -34.39 91.70 -33.80
N PRO A 282 -33.90 90.75 -32.94
CA PRO A 282 -32.53 90.31 -32.52
C PRO A 282 -32.41 88.74 -32.33
N LEU A 283 -31.34 88.30 -31.61
CA LEU A 283 -31.09 87.01 -30.89
C LEU A 283 -30.34 85.94 -31.71
N ASP A 284 -29.11 85.55 -31.40
CA ASP A 284 -28.52 85.03 -30.15
C ASP A 284 -29.32 83.88 -29.51
N ARG A 285 -28.86 82.65 -29.72
CA ARG A 285 -29.17 81.52 -28.84
C ARG A 285 -28.01 80.54 -28.76
N ARG A 286 -27.09 80.89 -27.88
CA ARG A 286 -26.21 79.99 -27.13
C ARG A 286 -27.06 79.08 -26.22
N LEU A 287 -27.13 77.78 -26.49
CA LEU A 287 -27.44 76.68 -25.55
C LEU A 287 -26.68 75.44 -26.07
N MET A 288 -25.57 75.03 -25.46
CA MET A 288 -25.53 74.09 -24.34
C MET A 288 -26.35 72.82 -24.61
N TYR A 289 -25.77 71.86 -25.33
CA TYR A 289 -25.74 70.46 -24.92
C TYR A 289 -24.40 69.86 -25.39
N GLY A 290 -23.47 69.76 -24.44
CA GLY A 290 -22.41 68.78 -24.54
C GLY A 290 -23.06 67.40 -24.44
N THR A 291 -23.23 66.75 -25.57
CA THR A 291 -23.22 65.29 -25.62
C THR A 291 -21.89 64.94 -26.24
N GLU A 292 -20.89 64.66 -25.39
CA GLU A 292 -19.79 63.81 -25.79
C GLU A 292 -20.43 62.54 -26.35
N VAL A 293 -20.50 62.44 -27.67
CA VAL A 293 -20.75 61.16 -28.31
C VAL A 293 -19.55 60.33 -27.87
N PRO A 294 -19.73 59.24 -27.09
CA PRO A 294 -18.64 58.33 -26.85
C PRO A 294 -18.19 57.92 -28.25
N SER A 295 -16.94 58.25 -28.60
CA SER A 295 -16.34 57.78 -29.84
C SER A 295 -16.73 56.32 -29.97
N ILE A 296 -17.26 55.91 -31.11
CA ILE A 296 -17.71 54.52 -31.35
C ILE A 296 -16.62 53.52 -30.89
N ARG A 297 -15.36 53.94 -30.93
CA ARG A 297 -14.21 53.22 -30.40
C ARG A 297 -14.24 52.97 -28.88
N ALA A 298 -14.65 53.94 -28.06
CA ALA A 298 -14.78 53.78 -26.61
C ALA A 298 -15.95 52.84 -26.23
N ALA A 299 -17.06 52.88 -26.98
CA ALA A 299 -18.15 51.92 -26.80
C ALA A 299 -17.73 50.51 -27.21
N TRP A 300 -16.94 50.38 -28.28
CA TRP A 300 -16.40 49.10 -28.74
C TRP A 300 -15.38 48.50 -27.76
N ASP A 301 -14.47 49.31 -27.21
CA ASP A 301 -13.47 48.86 -26.23
C ASP A 301 -14.11 48.44 -24.90
N ALA A 302 -15.19 49.10 -24.47
CA ALA A 302 -15.95 48.68 -23.30
C ALA A 302 -16.68 47.34 -23.50
N MET A 303 -17.17 47.09 -24.72
CA MET A 303 -17.86 45.84 -25.06
C MET A 303 -16.88 44.65 -25.08
N LEU A 304 -15.69 44.82 -25.68
CA LEU A 304 -14.66 43.78 -25.70
C LEU A 304 -14.12 43.43 -24.31
N LYS A 305 -14.05 44.41 -23.40
CA LYS A 305 -13.56 44.16 -22.03
C LYS A 305 -14.54 43.32 -21.21
N HIS A 306 -15.84 43.51 -21.41
CA HIS A 306 -16.88 42.72 -20.75
C HIS A 306 -16.93 41.27 -21.24
N GLU A 307 -16.58 41.02 -22.51
CA GLU A 307 -16.58 39.68 -23.09
C GLU A 307 -15.39 38.83 -22.60
N ALA A 308 -14.24 39.47 -22.35
CA ALA A 308 -13.07 38.83 -21.75
C ALA A 308 -13.29 38.43 -20.27
N ASP A 309 -13.96 39.27 -19.49
CA ASP A 309 -14.25 38.97 -18.08
C ASP A 309 -15.33 37.87 -17.94
N ALA A 310 -16.29 37.81 -18.86
CA ALA A 310 -17.32 36.76 -18.86
C ALA A 310 -16.78 35.35 -19.20
N THR A 311 -15.70 35.27 -19.99
CA THR A 311 -15.08 33.99 -20.34
C THR A 311 -14.11 33.49 -19.26
N GLY A 312 -13.54 34.38 -18.43
CA GLY A 312 -12.66 34.02 -17.32
C GLY A 312 -13.35 33.37 -16.11
N GLN A 313 -14.65 33.64 -15.90
CA GLN A 313 -15.38 33.16 -14.72
C GLN A 313 -15.93 31.73 -14.82
N SER A 314 -15.98 31.13 -16.01
CA SER A 314 -16.47 29.76 -16.20
C SER A 314 -15.39 28.67 -16.04
N ALA A 315 -14.11 29.01 -15.89
CA ALA A 315 -13.03 28.04 -15.79
C ALA A 315 -12.63 27.67 -14.34
N SER A 316 -13.24 28.29 -13.31
CA SER A 316 -12.89 28.08 -11.89
C SER A 316 -13.78 27.06 -11.15
N GLY A 317 -14.64 26.32 -11.85
CA GLY A 317 -15.65 25.44 -11.25
C GLY A 317 -15.61 24.01 -11.75
N ALA A 318 -14.47 23.33 -11.67
CA ALA A 318 -14.38 21.87 -11.82
C ALA A 318 -13.23 21.36 -10.95
N GLY A 319 -13.54 21.12 -9.68
CA GLY A 319 -12.79 20.26 -8.77
C GLY A 319 -13.57 18.96 -8.57
#